data_AF-A0A7W1W1Y1-F1
#
_entry.id   AF-A0A7W1W1Y1-F1
#
_cell.length_a   1.000
_cell.length_b   1.000
_cell.length_c   1.000
_cell.angle_alpha   90.00
_cell.angle_beta   90.00
_cell.angle_gamma   90.00
#
_symmetry.space_group_name_H-M   'P 1'
#
loop_
_entity.id
_entity.type
_entity.pdbx_description
1 polymer ?
#
loop_
_entity_poly.entity_id
_entity_poly.type
_entity_poly.pdbx_seq_one_letter_code
_entity_poly.pdbx_strand_id
1 'polypeptide(L)'
;ILGILKFNYKSKFFGQDILNLPEGRERAFISTYQGLGYLKNNKLIIQSPVKKIQEWQPDFITGKAVKTAPTDSLVKQAISFYQCASWLVNHKKYNK
;
A
#
# COMPACT_ATOMS: atom_id res chain seq x y z
N ILE A 1 1.87 6.74 -16.19
CA ILE A 1 1.19 7.22 -17.43
C ILE A 1 1.15 8.74 -17.48
N LEU A 2 0.44 9.43 -16.56
CA LEU A 2 0.37 10.91 -16.58
C LEU A 2 1.74 11.60 -16.50
N GLY A 3 2.69 11.04 -15.73
CA GLY A 3 4.06 11.54 -15.64
C GLY A 3 4.85 11.47 -16.96
N ILE A 4 4.60 10.44 -17.79
CA ILE A 4 5.23 10.28 -19.11
C ILE A 4 4.79 11.40 -20.05
N LEU A 5 3.53 11.85 -19.92
CA LEU A 5 2.96 12.95 -20.70
C LEU A 5 3.39 14.34 -20.20
N LYS A 6 4.25 14.43 -19.17
CA LYS A 6 4.73 15.68 -18.55
C LYS A 6 3.61 16.63 -18.10
N PHE A 7 2.44 16.12 -17.77
CA PHE A 7 1.37 16.94 -17.21
C PHE A 7 1.59 17.17 -15.71
N ASN A 8 1.47 18.43 -15.28
CA ASN A 8 1.39 18.76 -13.87
C ASN A 8 -0.04 18.51 -13.39
N TYR A 9 -0.23 17.55 -12.48
CA TYR A 9 -1.53 17.23 -11.89
C TYR A 9 -1.44 17.24 -10.36
N LYS A 10 -2.43 17.85 -9.69
CA LYS A 10 -2.65 17.58 -8.26
C LYS A 10 -3.39 16.27 -8.14
N SER A 11 -2.70 15.25 -7.66
CA SER A 11 -3.25 13.91 -7.55
C SER A 11 -3.92 13.67 -6.20
N LYS A 12 -5.07 12.99 -6.22
CA LYS A 12 -5.64 12.29 -5.07
C LYS A 12 -5.31 10.79 -5.07
N PHE A 13 -4.52 10.33 -6.05
CA PHE A 13 -4.14 8.93 -6.14
C PHE A 13 -3.18 8.59 -5.00
N PHE A 14 -3.41 7.42 -4.40
CA PHE A 14 -2.51 6.85 -3.41
C PHE A 14 -1.22 6.30 -4.05
N GLY A 15 -1.29 5.95 -5.34
CA GLY A 15 -0.15 5.57 -6.17
C GLY A 15 0.77 6.75 -6.47
N GLN A 16 2.03 6.45 -6.78
CA GLN A 16 3.04 7.46 -7.12
C GLN A 16 3.58 7.20 -8.51
N ASP A 17 4.12 8.26 -9.12
CA ASP A 17 4.82 8.16 -10.39
C ASP A 17 6.18 7.48 -10.17
N ILE A 18 6.28 6.21 -10.57
CA ILE A 18 7.45 5.37 -10.30
C ILE A 18 8.71 5.85 -11.04
N LEU A 19 8.55 6.58 -12.15
CA LEU A 19 9.68 7.09 -12.95
C LEU A 19 10.40 8.27 -12.28
N ASN A 20 9.71 8.97 -11.37
CA ASN A 20 10.21 10.15 -10.67
C ASN A 20 10.26 9.94 -9.15
N LEU A 21 10.17 8.68 -8.70
CA LEU A 21 10.11 8.35 -7.28
C LEU A 21 11.54 8.28 -6.70
N PRO A 22 11.84 8.99 -5.59
CA PRO A 22 13.09 8.80 -4.88
C PRO A 22 13.19 7.39 -4.31
N GLU A 23 14.40 6.84 -4.33
CA GLU A 23 14.70 5.53 -3.77
C GLU A 23 14.26 5.43 -2.30
N GLY A 24 13.67 4.29 -1.92
CA GLY A 24 13.18 4.00 -0.58
C GLY A 24 11.76 4.50 -0.29
N ARG A 25 11.08 5.12 -1.28
CA ARG A 25 9.66 5.52 -1.17
C ARG A 25 8.71 4.57 -1.88
N GLU A 26 9.25 3.53 -2.50
CA GLU A 26 8.49 2.51 -3.21
C GLU A 26 7.50 1.84 -2.26
N ARG A 27 6.30 1.63 -2.78
CA ARG A 27 5.27 0.87 -2.09
C ARG A 27 4.31 0.26 -3.09
N ALA A 28 3.73 -0.86 -2.73
CA ALA A 28 2.62 -1.45 -3.47
C ALA A 28 1.42 -1.69 -2.56
N PHE A 29 0.23 -1.42 -3.10
CA PHE A 29 -1.03 -1.80 -2.50
C PHE A 29 -1.58 -2.99 -3.28
N ILE A 30 -1.90 -4.05 -2.58
CA ILE A 30 -2.45 -5.29 -3.11
C ILE A 30 -3.83 -5.45 -2.45
N SER A 31 -4.83 -5.81 -3.24
CA SER A 31 -6.17 -6.07 -2.72
C SER A 31 -6.65 -7.39 -3.30
N THR A 32 -7.00 -8.31 -2.43
CA THR A 32 -7.65 -9.58 -2.78
C THR A 32 -9.04 -9.60 -2.15
N TYR A 33 -9.85 -10.59 -2.51
CA TYR A 33 -11.17 -10.77 -1.89
C TYR A 33 -11.08 -10.98 -0.38
N GLN A 34 -10.03 -11.66 0.09
CA GLN A 34 -9.88 -12.10 1.47
C GLN A 34 -9.00 -11.19 2.33
N GLY A 35 -8.29 -10.23 1.72
CA GLY A 35 -7.35 -9.39 2.46
C GLY A 35 -6.67 -8.32 1.64
N LEU A 36 -6.10 -7.39 2.38
CA LEU A 36 -5.45 -6.18 1.90
C LEU A 36 -3.96 -6.24 2.21
N GLY A 37 -3.13 -6.17 1.18
CA GLY A 37 -1.68 -6.25 1.25
C GLY A 37 -1.00 -4.89 1.07
N TYR A 38 -0.07 -4.55 1.96
CA TYR A 38 0.77 -3.38 1.86
C TYR A 38 2.24 -3.79 1.84
N LEU A 39 2.91 -3.55 0.72
CA LEU A 39 4.32 -3.88 0.52
C LEU A 39 5.17 -2.61 0.59
N LYS A 40 6.15 -2.57 1.50
CA LYS A 40 7.12 -1.48 1.63
C LYS A 40 8.37 -1.98 2.34
N ASN A 41 9.55 -1.52 1.93
CA ASN A 41 10.84 -1.90 2.53
C ASN A 41 11.01 -3.42 2.66
N ASN A 42 10.67 -4.17 1.60
CA ASN A 42 10.74 -5.63 1.54
C ASN A 42 9.89 -6.35 2.61
N LYS A 43 8.90 -5.67 3.19
CA LYS A 43 7.95 -6.22 4.15
C LYS A 43 6.54 -6.10 3.60
N LEU A 44 5.80 -7.20 3.69
CA LEU A 44 4.41 -7.32 3.28
C LEU A 44 3.52 -7.40 4.52
N ILE A 45 2.66 -6.40 4.71
CA ILE A 45 1.61 -6.41 5.72
C ILE A 45 0.34 -6.91 5.09
N ILE A 46 -0.23 -7.99 5.62
CA ILE A 46 -1.53 -8.52 5.21
C ILE A 46 -2.55 -8.22 6.31
N GLN A 47 -3.62 -7.54 5.94
CA GLN A 47 -4.78 -7.27 6.77
C GLN A 47 -5.95 -8.12 6.27
N SER A 48 -6.47 -8.98 7.14
CA SER A 48 -7.60 -9.85 6.86
C SER A 48 -8.80 -9.51 7.75
N PRO A 49 -10.01 -9.96 7.39
CA PRO A 49 -11.19 -9.82 8.23
C PRO A 49 -10.94 -10.27 9.67
N VAL A 50 -11.74 -9.73 10.59
CA VAL A 50 -11.63 -10.00 12.04
C VAL A 50 -10.32 -9.46 12.64
N LYS A 51 -9.84 -8.31 12.14
CA LYS A 51 -8.67 -7.57 12.66
C LYS A 51 -7.38 -8.41 12.70
N LYS A 52 -7.23 -9.37 11.79
CA LYS A 52 -6.02 -10.18 11.69
C LYS A 52 -4.97 -9.44 10.87
N ILE A 53 -3.81 -9.18 11.48
CA ILE A 53 -2.68 -8.51 10.84
C ILE A 53 -1.47 -9.42 10.90
N GLN A 54 -0.81 -9.60 9.77
CA GLN A 54 0.40 -10.41 9.66
C GLN A 54 1.45 -9.64 8.87
N GLU A 55 2.70 -9.72 9.32
CA GLU A 55 3.84 -9.28 8.54
C GLU A 55 4.56 -10.49 7.97
N TRP A 56 4.95 -10.35 6.70
CA TRP A 56 5.68 -11.33 5.95
C TRP A 56 6.87 -10.66 5.27
N GLN A 57 7.98 -11.36 5.20
CA GLN A 57 9.13 -10.98 4.40
C GLN A 57 9.15 -11.86 3.14
N PRO A 58 8.72 -11.33 1.97
CA PRO A 58 8.77 -12.06 0.72
C PRO A 58 10.20 -12.17 0.19
N ASP A 59 10.52 -13.33 -0.35
CA ASP A 59 11.64 -13.57 -1.24
C ASP A 59 11.14 -13.39 -2.69
N PHE A 60 11.60 -12.33 -3.33
CA PHE A 60 11.18 -11.99 -4.70
C PHE A 60 11.82 -12.86 -5.78
N ILE A 61 12.83 -13.66 -5.44
CA ILE A 61 13.48 -14.59 -6.37
C ILE A 61 12.73 -15.92 -6.37
N THR A 62 12.44 -16.45 -5.18
CA THR A 62 11.80 -17.78 -5.04
C THR A 62 10.27 -17.72 -4.92
N GLY A 63 9.71 -16.54 -4.67
CA GLY A 63 8.27 -16.34 -4.45
C GLY A 63 7.78 -16.84 -3.09
N LYS A 64 8.67 -17.35 -2.23
CA LYS A 64 8.33 -17.76 -0.87
C LYS A 64 8.21 -16.54 0.04
N ALA A 65 7.55 -16.68 1.18
CA ALA A 65 7.50 -15.64 2.19
C ALA A 65 7.67 -16.25 3.59
N VAL A 66 8.40 -15.55 4.44
CA VAL A 66 8.62 -15.95 5.83
C VAL A 66 7.83 -15.01 6.74
N LYS A 67 7.10 -15.56 7.71
CA LYS A 67 6.34 -14.75 8.66
C LYS A 67 7.29 -14.07 9.64
N THR A 68 7.11 -12.76 9.85
CA THR A 68 7.91 -11.96 10.78
C THR A 68 7.03 -11.31 11.84
N ALA A 69 7.66 -10.80 12.89
CA ALA A 69 6.96 -10.00 13.89
C ALA A 69 6.44 -8.70 13.26
N PRO A 70 5.17 -8.31 13.48
CA PRO A 70 4.62 -7.10 12.89
C PRO A 70 5.36 -5.85 13.38
N THR A 71 5.81 -5.03 12.43
CA THR A 71 6.42 -3.73 12.72
C THR A 71 5.32 -2.70 12.90
N ASP A 72 5.14 -2.19 14.12
CA ASP A 72 4.08 -1.23 14.47
C ASP A 72 3.95 -0.05 13.51
N SER A 73 5.06 0.53 13.07
CA SER A 73 5.05 1.67 12.14
C SER A 73 4.48 1.32 10.77
N LEU A 74 4.86 0.16 10.22
CA LEU A 74 4.38 -0.30 8.92
C LEU A 74 2.93 -0.75 8.99
N VAL A 75 2.54 -1.42 10.08
CA VAL A 75 1.14 -1.80 10.33
C VAL A 75 0.26 -0.56 10.41
N LYS A 76 0.64 0.46 11.18
CA LYS A 76 -0.11 1.72 11.29
C LYS A 76 -0.22 2.43 9.95
N GLN A 77 0.87 2.49 9.18
CA GLN A 77 0.84 3.04 7.82
C GLN A 77 -0.15 2.28 6.94
N ALA A 78 -0.08 0.94 6.91
CA ALA A 78 -0.98 0.11 6.13
C ALA A 78 -2.45 0.36 6.49
N ILE A 79 -2.80 0.35 7.79
CA ILE A 79 -4.15 0.64 8.28
C ILE A 79 -4.59 2.04 7.85
N SER A 80 -3.73 3.05 8.03
CA SER A 80 -4.06 4.45 7.74
C SER A 80 -4.42 4.67 6.28
N PHE A 81 -3.73 4.01 5.34
CA PHE A 81 -4.03 4.13 3.92
C PHE A 81 -5.42 3.59 3.59
N TYR A 82 -5.77 2.40 4.09
CA TYR A 82 -7.09 1.80 3.82
C TYR A 82 -8.21 2.55 4.52
N GLN A 83 -8.01 2.98 5.77
CA GLN A 83 -9.00 3.79 6.49
C GLN A 83 -9.23 5.13 5.79
N CYS A 84 -8.17 5.79 5.35
CA CYS A 84 -8.27 7.04 4.58
C CYS A 84 -9.04 6.82 3.27
N ALA A 85 -8.70 5.77 2.51
CA ALA A 85 -9.42 5.44 1.28
C ALA A 85 -10.92 5.18 1.53
N SER A 86 -11.24 4.36 2.54
CA SER A 86 -12.62 4.08 2.94
C SER A 86 -13.36 5.37 3.36
N TRP A 87 -12.71 6.21 4.16
CA TRP A 87 -13.28 7.48 4.60
C TRP A 87 -13.57 8.42 3.42
N LEU A 88 -12.63 8.59 2.49
CA LEU A 88 -12.79 9.44 1.30
C LEU A 88 -13.96 8.99 0.42
N VAL A 89 -14.13 7.68 0.25
CA VAL A 89 -15.24 7.10 -0.53
C VAL A 89 -16.57 7.30 0.20
N ASN A 90 -16.65 6.92 1.48
CA ASN A 90 -17.86 7.03 2.28
C ASN A 90 -18.36 8.47 2.41
N HIS A 91 -17.45 9.45 2.44
CA HIS A 91 -17.78 10.87 2.54
C HIS A 91 -17.88 11.58 1.17
N LYS A 92 -17.82 10.84 0.06
CA LYS A 92 -17.87 11.39 -1.32
C LYS A 92 -16.81 12.49 -1.58
N LYS A 93 -15.66 12.40 -0.90
CA LYS A 93 -14.54 13.37 -1.00
C LYS A 93 -13.51 12.98 -2.06
N TYR A 94 -13.56 11.74 -2.55
CA TYR A 94 -12.67 11.28 -3.61
C TYR A 94 -12.94 11.97 -4.95
N ASN A 95 -14.23 12.14 -5.33
CA ASN A 95 -14.65 12.68 -6.63
C ASN A 95 -14.80 14.21 -6.68
N LYS A 96 -14.59 14.92 -5.55
CA LYS A 96 -14.56 16.39 -5.51
C LYS A 96 -13.21 16.94 -5.93
#